data_AF-A0A6V7WS03-F1
#
_entry.id   AF-A0A6V7WS03-F1
#
_cell.length_a   1.000
_cell.length_b   1.000
_cell.length_c   1.000
_cell.angle_alpha   90.00
_cell.angle_beta   90.00
_cell.angle_gamma   90.00
#
_symmetry.space_group_name_H-M   'P 1'
#
loop_
_entity.id
_entity.type
_entity.pdbx_description
1 polymer ?
#
loop_
_entity_poly.entity_id
_entity_poly.type
_entity_poly.pdbx_seq_one_letter_code
_entity_poly.pdbx_strand_id
1 'polypeptide(L)' 'MAKKLENAGYRVVYRDEQGLNAHEFIIDCKPFKHVGIEVDDIAKRLMDFGFHAPTMHWLDF' A
#
# COMPACT_ATOMS: atom_id res chain seq x y z
N MET A 1 -3.54 11.69 2.28
CA MET A 1 -2.53 10.67 2.66
C MET A 1 -1.74 10.17 1.45
N ALA A 2 -2.39 9.75 0.36
CA ALA A 2 -1.76 9.28 -0.88
C ALA A 2 -0.53 10.11 -1.32
N LYS A 3 -0.66 11.44 -1.48
CA LYS A 3 0.44 12.30 -1.94
C LYS A 3 1.70 12.24 -1.06
N LYS A 4 1.53 12.09 0.27
CA LYS A 4 2.64 11.95 1.21
C LYS A 4 3.37 10.63 1.03
N LEU A 5 2.63 9.55 0.78
CA LEU A 5 3.19 8.21 0.54
C LEU A 5 3.87 8.14 -0.83
N GLU A 6 3.32 8.77 -1.86
CA GLU A 6 3.97 8.87 -3.17
C GLU A 6 5.31 9.61 -3.10
N ASN A 7 5.35 10.73 -2.37
CA ASN A 7 6.61 11.46 -2.16
C ASN A 7 7.65 10.61 -1.39
N ALA A 8 7.19 9.62 -0.62
CA ALA A 8 8.05 8.64 0.05
C ALA A 8 8.40 7.41 -0.82
N GLY A 9 7.96 7.38 -2.09
CA GLY A 9 8.28 6.34 -3.05
C GLY A 9 7.26 5.20 -3.17
N TYR A 10 6.13 5.26 -2.45
CA TYR A 10 5.08 4.25 -2.59
C TYR A 10 4.22 4.51 -3.82
N ARG A 11 3.95 3.46 -4.60
CA ARG A 11 3.08 3.53 -5.77
C ARG A 11 1.61 3.45 -5.37
N VAL A 12 0.82 4.44 -5.74
CA VAL A 12 -0.65 4.43 -5.63
C VAL A 12 -1.25 3.97 -6.96
N VAL A 13 -2.23 3.07 -6.93
CA VAL A 13 -2.88 2.51 -8.14
C VAL A 13 -4.37 2.85 -8.20
N TYR A 14 -4.95 2.71 -9.39
CA TYR A 14 -6.37 2.97 -9.72
C TYR A 14 -6.84 4.40 -9.41
N ARG A 15 -6.40 5.32 -10.26
CA ARG A 15 -6.82 6.73 -10.22
C ARG A 15 -7.89 7.01 -11.25
N ASP A 16 -8.62 8.08 -11.04
CA ASP A 16 -9.45 8.66 -12.09
C ASP A 16 -8.60 9.29 -13.21
N GLU A 17 -9.27 9.77 -14.25
CA GLU A 17 -8.64 10.42 -15.41
C GLU A 17 -7.89 11.71 -15.04
N GLN A 18 -8.21 12.31 -13.90
CA GLN A 18 -7.57 13.53 -13.38
C GLN A 18 -6.41 13.23 -12.42
N GLY A 19 -6.11 11.94 -12.17
CA GLY A 19 -5.04 11.50 -11.28
C GLY A 19 -5.37 11.66 -9.79
N LEU A 20 -6.63 11.83 -9.44
CA LEU A 20 -7.11 11.96 -8.07
C LEU A 20 -7.60 10.60 -7.53
N ASN A 21 -7.67 10.53 -6.20
CA ASN A 21 -8.26 9.38 -5.50
C ASN A 21 -9.54 9.85 -4.82
N ALA A 22 -10.48 8.93 -4.59
CA ALA A 22 -11.71 9.20 -3.86
C ALA A 22 -11.46 9.21 -2.33
N HIS A 23 -12.38 8.64 -1.55
CA HIS A 23 -12.26 8.55 -0.09
C HIS A 23 -11.26 7.47 0.39
N GLU A 24 -10.76 6.64 -0.53
CA GLU A 24 -9.73 5.63 -0.29
C GLU A 24 -8.76 5.53 -1.48
N PHE A 25 -7.64 4.82 -1.29
CA PHE A 25 -6.65 4.55 -2.33
C PHE A 25 -5.88 3.26 -2.00
N ILE A 26 -5.27 2.65 -3.02
CA ILE A 26 -4.54 1.39 -2.88
C ILE A 26 -3.04 1.63 -3.08
N ILE A 27 -2.21 1.07 -2.20
CA ILE A 27 -0.75 1.04 -2.33
C ILE A 27 -0.34 -0.29 -2.96
N ASP A 28 0.46 -0.23 -4.02
CA ASP A 28 1.02 -1.40 -4.68
C ASP A 28 2.26 -1.91 -3.94
N CYS A 29 2.05 -2.95 -3.14
CA CYS A 29 3.11 -3.64 -2.40
C CYS A 29 3.74 -4.79 -3.19
N LYS A 30 3.25 -5.13 -4.39
CA LYS A 30 3.77 -6.26 -5.19
C LYS A 30 5.27 -6.18 -5.46
N PRO A 31 5.85 -4.99 -5.73
CA PRO A 31 7.29 -4.90 -5.95
C PRO A 31 8.08 -5.48 -4.78
N PHE A 32 7.66 -5.32 -3.52
CA PHE A 32 8.45 -5.77 -2.37
C PHE A 32 8.68 -7.30 -2.30
N LYS A 33 7.88 -8.10 -3.01
CA LYS A 33 8.10 -9.55 -3.10
C LYS A 33 9.48 -9.91 -3.67
N HIS A 34 10.09 -9.06 -4.52
CA HIS A 34 11.44 -9.32 -5.08
C HIS A 34 12.56 -9.37 -4.03
N VAL A 35 12.34 -8.76 -2.85
CA VAL A 35 13.25 -8.80 -1.70
C VAL A 35 12.72 -9.70 -0.58
N GLY A 36 11.70 -10.51 -0.87
CA GLY A 36 11.11 -11.46 0.08
C GLY A 36 10.21 -10.84 1.14
N ILE A 37 9.68 -9.63 0.92
CA ILE A 37 8.71 -8.99 1.82
C ILE A 37 7.30 -9.22 1.27
N GLU A 38 6.46 -9.85 2.07
CA GLU A 38 5.05 -10.07 1.78
C GLU A 38 4.17 -8.99 2.43
N VAL A 39 2.94 -8.90 1.94
CA VAL A 39 1.92 -7.96 2.40
C VAL A 39 1.62 -8.13 3.90
N ASP A 40 1.67 -9.37 4.38
CA ASP A 40 1.49 -9.71 5.80
C ASP A 40 2.62 -9.20 6.70
N ASP A 41 3.86 -9.12 6.19
CA ASP A 41 4.99 -8.59 6.94
C ASP A 41 4.80 -7.10 7.20
N ILE A 42 4.32 -6.37 6.18
CA ILE A 42 3.99 -4.94 6.30
C ILE A 42 2.85 -4.74 7.30
N ALA A 43 1.80 -5.55 7.23
CA ALA A 43 0.65 -5.47 8.13
C ALA A 43 1.05 -5.74 9.59
N LYS A 44 1.86 -6.79 9.83
CA LYS A 44 2.39 -7.09 11.17
C LYS A 44 3.33 -6.00 11.66
N ARG A 45 4.19 -5.46 10.78
CA ARG A 45 5.12 -4.39 11.16
C ARG A 45 4.40 -3.12 11.55
N LEU A 46 3.26 -2.79 10.94
CA LEU A 46 2.44 -1.65 11.36
C LEU A 46 1.97 -1.76 12.82
N MET A 47 1.76 -2.98 13.33
CA MET A 47 1.38 -3.20 14.73
C MET A 47 2.49 -2.76 15.69
N ASP A 48 3.76 -2.95 15.32
CA ASP A 48 4.91 -2.48 16.12
C ASP A 48 4.95 -0.95 16.24
N PHE A 49 4.36 -0.24 15.27
CA PHE A 49 4.20 1.22 15.30
C PHE A 49 2.87 1.67 15.95
N GLY A 50 2.08 0.74 16.49
CA GLY A 50 0.79 1.03 17.13
C GLY A 50 -0.36 1.26 16.17
N PHE A 51 -0.25 0.83 14.91
CA PHE A 51 -1.29 0.97 13.89
C PHE A 51 -1.96 -0.37 13.58
N HIS A 52 -3.29 -0.37 13.52
CA HIS A 52 -4.02 -1.46 12.87
C HIS A 52 -3.77 -1.38 11.35
N ALA A 53 -3.51 -2.52 10.73
CA ALA A 53 -3.31 -2.59 9.29
C ALA A 53 -4.60 -2.15 8.54
N PRO A 54 -4.45 -1.54 7.36
CA PRO A 54 -5.60 -1.29 6.47
C PRO A 54 -6.12 -2.61 5.88
N THR A 55 -7.14 -2.53 5.02
CA THR A 55 -7.61 -3.69 4.26
C THR A 55 -6.48 -4.25 3.39
N MET A 56 -6.13 -5.52 3.63
CA MET A 56 -5.12 -6.23 2.87
C MET A 56 -5.80 -7.12 1.82
N HIS A 57 -5.30 -7.10 0.59
CA HIS A 57 -5.74 -8.00 -0.47
C HIS A 57 -4.59 -8.88 -0.94
N TRP A 58 -4.83 -10.19 -1.01
CA TRP A 58 -3.90 -11.19 -1.49
C TRP A 58 -4.39 -11.70 -2.84
N LEU A 59 -3.74 -11.27 -3.92
CA LEU A 59 -3.97 -11.79 -5.27
C LEU A 59 -2.63 -12.27 -5.82
N ASP A 60 -2.42 -13.58 -5.73
CA ASP A 60 -1.20 -14.29 -6.11
C ASP A 60 -1.33 -14.97 -7.49
N PHE A 61 -2.26 -14.51 -8.33
CA PHE A 61 -2.45 -14.98 -9.70
C PHE A 61 -1.67 -14.12 -10.70
#